data_AF-E4YM57-F1
#
_entry.id   AF-E4YM57-F1
#
_cell.length_a   1.000
_cell.length_b   1.000
_cell.length_c   1.000
_cell.angle_alpha   90.00
_cell.angle_beta   90.00
_cell.angle_gamma   90.00
#
_symmetry.space_group_name_H-M   'P 1'
#
loop_
_entity.id
_entity.type
_entity.pdbx_description
1 polymer ?
#
loop_
_entity_poly.entity_id
_entity_poly.type
_entity_poly.pdbx_seq_one_letter_code
_entity_poly.pdbx_strand_id
1 'polypeptide(L)'
;MKLTGNSVTKYGSMRSNFAIQTFEDTSFQNPMDNETTVHIGKEIFLEVEWLPAQRIGQLHFAIDSCGVTFEGHEIMMPLVADNCYSRLFDARILSNQLEKKKARFSYRLFSIVNSRRNSATMHFKLKLCNKKDLSCLTSLQTEDCPETNVFDFSIDGN
;
A
#
# COMPACT_ATOMS: atom_id res chain seq x y z
N MET A 1 -13.97 -22.27 32.62
CA MET A 1 -14.65 -22.09 31.32
C MET A 1 -13.56 -21.95 30.25
N LYS A 2 -13.40 -22.96 29.40
CA LYS A 2 -12.36 -23.03 28.36
C LYS A 2 -12.90 -22.36 27.10
N LEU A 3 -12.23 -21.33 26.59
CA LEU A 3 -12.55 -20.75 25.28
C LEU A 3 -11.75 -21.51 24.21
N THR A 4 -12.38 -22.50 23.61
CA THR A 4 -11.97 -23.09 22.33
C THR A 4 -13.06 -22.73 21.32
N GLY A 5 -12.77 -21.80 20.41
CA GLY A 5 -13.75 -21.35 19.43
C GLY A 5 -13.11 -20.56 18.29
N ASN A 6 -12.66 -21.27 17.25
CA ASN A 6 -12.47 -20.72 15.91
C ASN A 6 -13.85 -20.51 15.25
N SER A 7 -14.61 -19.54 15.75
CA SER A 7 -15.85 -19.10 15.11
C SER A 7 -15.68 -17.64 14.70
N VAL A 8 -15.42 -17.40 13.42
CA VAL A 8 -15.55 -16.07 12.82
C VAL A 8 -17.04 -15.69 12.94
N THR A 9 -17.36 -14.85 13.92
CA THR A 9 -18.74 -14.55 14.31
C THR A 9 -19.39 -13.42 13.52
N LYS A 10 -18.63 -12.71 12.67
CA LYS A 10 -19.18 -11.68 11.79
C LYS A 10 -18.23 -11.32 10.65
N TYR A 11 -18.79 -11.10 9.47
CA TYR A 11 -18.11 -10.42 8.37
C TYR A 11 -18.49 -8.94 8.41
N GLY A 12 -17.51 -8.06 8.19
CA GLY A 12 -17.71 -6.61 8.11
C GLY A 12 -16.62 -6.00 7.24
N SER A 13 -16.94 -4.90 6.56
CA SER A 13 -15.97 -4.17 5.76
C SER A 13 -15.42 -2.99 6.57
N MET A 14 -14.09 -2.92 6.67
CA MET A 14 -13.40 -1.73 7.19
C MET A 14 -13.04 -0.74 6.08
N ARG A 15 -13.53 -0.93 4.85
CA ARG A 15 -13.17 -0.08 3.71
C ARG A 15 -13.53 1.39 3.94
N SER A 16 -14.70 1.66 4.53
CA SER A 16 -15.13 3.01 4.89
C SER A 16 -14.26 3.68 5.95
N ASN A 17 -13.38 2.90 6.61
CA ASN A 17 -12.47 3.39 7.62
C ASN A 17 -11.10 3.78 7.06
N PHE A 18 -10.86 3.62 5.77
CA PHE A 18 -9.60 4.02 5.16
C PHE A 18 -9.84 4.90 3.94
N ALA A 19 -9.08 5.99 3.85
CA ALA A 19 -9.00 6.84 2.68
C ALA A 19 -7.60 6.75 2.10
N ILE A 20 -7.50 6.84 0.78
CA ILE A 20 -6.23 6.88 0.05
C ILE A 20 -6.21 8.19 -0.71
N GLN A 21 -5.10 8.92 -0.62
CA GLN A 21 -4.88 10.17 -1.35
C GLN A 21 -3.48 10.17 -1.96
N THR A 22 -3.38 10.64 -3.20
CA THR A 22 -2.12 10.84 -3.92
C THR A 22 -1.75 12.32 -3.96
N PHE A 23 -0.45 12.62 -4.02
CA PHE A 23 0.13 13.97 -3.98
C PHE A 23 1.34 14.04 -4.94
N GLU A 24 1.59 15.23 -5.49
CA GLU A 24 2.75 15.49 -6.37
C GLU A 24 4.04 15.79 -5.60
N ASP A 25 3.91 16.07 -4.30
CA ASP A 25 5.00 16.58 -3.49
C ASP A 25 5.11 15.88 -2.13
N THR A 26 6.27 16.08 -1.50
CA THR A 26 6.60 15.56 -0.16
C THR A 26 5.88 16.30 0.97
N SER A 27 5.13 17.36 0.69
CA SER A 27 4.43 18.16 1.70
C SER A 27 3.07 17.57 2.07
N PHE A 28 2.50 16.72 1.19
CA PHE A 28 1.18 16.11 1.35
C PHE A 28 0.07 17.15 1.56
N GLN A 29 0.22 18.35 0.98
CA GLN A 29 -0.77 19.43 1.08
C GLN A 29 -1.61 19.58 -0.18
N ASN A 30 -1.07 19.20 -1.34
CA ASN A 30 -1.70 19.39 -2.65
C ASN A 30 -2.13 18.02 -3.20
N PRO A 31 -3.36 17.56 -2.89
CA PRO A 31 -3.86 16.30 -3.41
C PRO A 31 -3.99 16.36 -4.93
N MET A 32 -3.62 15.28 -5.60
CA MET A 32 -3.97 15.09 -7.01
C MET A 32 -5.47 14.85 -7.12
N ASP A 33 -6.10 15.53 -8.07
CA ASP A 33 -7.49 15.32 -8.45
C ASP A 33 -7.60 14.48 -9.73
N ASN A 34 -8.84 14.26 -10.19
CA ASN A 34 -9.11 13.46 -11.39
C ASN A 34 -8.64 14.12 -12.69
N GLU A 35 -8.27 15.41 -12.66
CA GLU A 35 -7.81 16.17 -13.83
C GLU A 35 -6.28 16.30 -13.88
N THR A 36 -5.61 15.95 -12.78
CA THR A 36 -4.16 15.99 -12.65
C THR A 36 -3.51 15.03 -13.64
N THR A 37 -2.78 15.59 -14.61
CA THR A 37 -2.00 14.80 -15.58
C THR A 37 -0.57 14.65 -15.07
N VAL A 38 -0.16 13.42 -14.78
CA VAL A 38 1.19 13.12 -14.30
C VAL A 38 1.97 12.32 -15.33
N HIS A 39 3.24 12.68 -15.52
CA HIS A 39 4.11 12.04 -16.50
C HIS A 39 4.80 10.79 -15.93
N ILE A 40 4.91 9.75 -16.75
CA ILE A 40 5.68 8.54 -16.44
C ILE A 40 7.10 8.93 -16.00
N GLY A 41 7.62 8.22 -15.00
CA GLY A 41 8.93 8.44 -14.42
C GLY A 41 8.99 9.51 -13.34
N LYS A 42 7.90 10.24 -13.08
CA LYS A 42 7.77 11.13 -11.91
C LYS A 42 7.54 10.33 -10.64
N GLU A 43 8.04 10.84 -9.52
CA GLU A 43 7.72 10.30 -8.22
C GLU A 43 6.34 10.77 -7.76
N ILE A 44 5.55 9.85 -7.20
CA ILE A 44 4.21 10.08 -6.66
C ILE A 44 4.23 9.77 -5.18
N PHE A 45 3.57 10.59 -4.39
CA PHE A 45 3.46 10.44 -2.94
C PHE A 45 2.05 9.98 -2.58
N LEU A 46 1.94 9.02 -1.67
CA LEU A 46 0.66 8.46 -1.25
C LEU A 46 0.51 8.53 0.26
N GLU A 47 -0.72 8.79 0.69
CA GLU A 47 -1.15 8.71 2.06
C GLU A 47 -2.35 7.78 2.18
N VAL A 48 -2.24 6.81 3.10
CA VAL A 48 -3.37 5.99 3.55
C VAL A 48 -3.76 6.51 4.94
N GLU A 49 -4.99 6.99 5.09
CA GLU A 49 -5.50 7.55 6.35
C GLU A 49 -6.61 6.68 6.96
N TRP A 50 -6.52 6.39 8.27
CA TRP A 50 -7.56 5.73 9.04
C TRP A 50 -8.61 6.73 9.58
N LEU A 51 -9.85 6.60 9.11
CA LEU A 51 -11.02 7.37 9.49
C LEU A 51 -12.07 6.53 10.27
N PRO A 52 -12.72 7.05 11.33
CA PRO A 52 -12.16 7.92 12.35
C PRO A 52 -11.24 7.11 13.29
N ALA A 53 -9.96 7.48 13.37
CA ALA A 53 -8.96 6.81 14.21
C ALA A 53 -9.29 6.73 15.71
N GLN A 54 -10.27 7.50 16.21
CA GLN A 54 -10.50 7.73 17.64
C GLN A 54 -11.13 6.56 18.41
N ARG A 55 -11.76 5.57 17.75
CA ARG A 55 -12.52 4.54 18.48
C ARG A 55 -11.75 3.27 18.85
N ILE A 56 -10.51 3.10 18.39
CA ILE A 56 -9.78 1.83 18.57
C ILE A 56 -8.33 2.07 19.04
N GLY A 57 -8.15 2.98 19.99
CA GLY A 57 -6.89 3.68 20.33
C GLY A 57 -5.60 2.87 20.63
N GLN A 58 -5.64 1.54 20.55
CA GLN A 58 -4.45 0.68 20.63
C GLN A 58 -4.05 0.07 19.27
N LEU A 59 -4.96 0.08 18.28
CA LEU A 59 -4.66 -0.44 16.95
C LEU A 59 -3.73 0.49 16.18
N HIS A 60 -2.76 -0.13 15.55
CA HIS A 60 -1.93 0.42 14.50
C HIS A 60 -2.27 -0.31 13.21
N PHE A 61 -1.89 0.26 12.08
CA PHE A 61 -1.96 -0.41 10.79
C PHE A 61 -0.64 -0.29 10.04
N ALA A 62 -0.43 -1.24 9.15
CA ALA A 62 0.66 -1.25 8.19
C ALA A 62 0.12 -1.52 6.79
N ILE A 63 0.85 -1.06 5.78
CA ILE A 63 0.63 -1.47 4.39
C ILE A 63 1.29 -2.84 4.23
N ASP A 64 0.48 -3.90 4.13
CA ASP A 64 0.95 -5.28 3.97
C ASP A 64 1.32 -5.53 2.51
N SER A 65 0.42 -5.15 1.59
CA SER A 65 0.70 -5.18 0.17
C SER A 65 -0.01 -4.04 -0.57
N CYS A 66 0.58 -3.64 -1.68
CA CYS A 66 0.07 -2.63 -2.59
C CYS A 66 0.48 -2.99 -4.01
N GLY A 67 -0.44 -2.88 -4.96
CA GLY A 67 -0.16 -3.15 -6.37
C GLY A 67 -0.99 -2.28 -7.30
N VAL A 68 -0.52 -2.15 -8.54
CA VAL A 68 -1.18 -1.35 -9.58
C VAL A 68 -1.60 -2.27 -10.71
N THR A 69 -2.86 -2.15 -11.12
CA THR A 69 -3.41 -2.79 -12.34
C THR A 69 -3.73 -1.70 -13.36
N PHE A 70 -3.52 -1.97 -14.64
CA PHE A 70 -3.87 -1.04 -15.72
C PHE A 70 -5.17 -1.48 -16.38
N GLU A 71 -5.97 -0.52 -16.84
CA GLU A 71 -7.22 -0.80 -17.53
C GLU A 71 -6.98 -1.73 -18.73
N GLY A 72 -7.75 -2.82 -18.83
CA GLY A 72 -7.60 -3.84 -19.87
C GLY A 72 -6.47 -4.86 -19.63
N HIS A 73 -5.77 -4.82 -18.49
CA HIS A 73 -4.72 -5.77 -18.13
C HIS A 73 -4.94 -6.37 -16.74
N GLU A 74 -4.90 -7.69 -16.63
CA GLU A 74 -5.11 -8.40 -15.36
C GLU A 74 -3.84 -8.48 -14.49
N ILE A 75 -2.67 -8.16 -15.05
CA ILE A 75 -1.39 -8.21 -14.34
C ILE A 75 -1.36 -7.10 -13.28
N MET A 76 -1.26 -7.51 -12.02
CA MET A 76 -1.03 -6.62 -10.89
C MET A 76 0.48 -6.45 -10.69
N MET A 77 0.95 -5.20 -10.80
CA MET A 77 2.35 -4.85 -10.58
C MET A 77 2.54 -4.47 -9.11
N PRO A 78 3.22 -5.30 -8.29
CA PRO A 78 3.38 -5.06 -6.86
C PRO A 78 4.36 -3.90 -6.58
N LEU A 79 3.87 -2.90 -5.85
CA LEU A 79 4.66 -1.81 -5.27
C LEU A 79 5.15 -2.17 -3.86
N VAL A 80 4.31 -2.89 -3.11
CA VAL A 80 4.59 -3.38 -1.77
C VAL A 80 4.12 -4.84 -1.70
N ALA A 81 4.93 -5.74 -1.18
CA ALA A 81 4.48 -7.06 -0.79
C ALA A 81 5.16 -7.48 0.51
N ASP A 82 4.42 -8.09 1.41
CA ASP A 82 4.89 -8.49 2.75
C ASP A 82 5.63 -7.34 3.44
N ASN A 83 5.00 -6.16 3.41
CA ASN A 83 5.49 -4.89 3.94
C ASN A 83 6.89 -4.45 3.45
N CYS A 84 7.36 -5.02 2.34
CA CYS A 84 8.58 -4.66 1.63
C CYS A 84 8.28 -3.82 0.39
N TYR A 85 9.00 -2.72 0.22
CA TYR A 85 8.77 -1.76 -0.87
C TYR A 85 9.66 -2.10 -2.08
N SER A 86 9.05 -2.12 -3.27
CA SER A 86 9.72 -2.48 -4.52
C SER A 86 10.86 -1.54 -4.88
N ARG A 87 12.06 -2.08 -5.07
CA ARG A 87 13.19 -1.29 -5.63
C ARG A 87 13.00 -1.00 -7.11
N LEU A 88 12.30 -1.87 -7.85
CA LEU A 88 12.07 -1.69 -9.29
C LEU A 88 11.33 -0.39 -9.61
N PHE A 89 10.39 -0.02 -8.75
CA PHE A 89 9.56 1.18 -8.91
C PHE A 89 10.01 2.32 -8.00
N ASP A 90 11.26 2.30 -7.50
CA ASP A 90 11.78 3.26 -6.52
C ASP A 90 10.80 3.48 -5.33
N ALA A 91 10.07 2.43 -4.92
CA ALA A 91 9.07 2.53 -3.88
C ALA A 91 9.75 2.62 -2.51
N ARG A 92 9.32 3.57 -1.68
CA ARG A 92 9.91 3.82 -0.38
C ARG A 92 8.88 4.25 0.64
N ILE A 93 9.01 3.71 1.85
CA ILE A 93 8.22 4.19 2.98
C ILE A 93 8.72 5.58 3.43
N LEU A 94 7.79 6.46 3.74
CA LEU A 94 8.05 7.84 4.19
C LEU A 94 7.54 8.10 5.62
N SER A 95 6.77 7.16 6.18
CA SER A 95 6.32 7.12 7.57
C SER A 95 6.97 5.94 8.32
N ASN A 96 6.52 5.65 9.55
CA ASN A 96 6.88 4.39 10.19
C ASN A 96 6.15 3.22 9.52
N GLN A 97 6.66 2.00 9.68
CA GLN A 97 5.99 0.79 9.18
C GLN A 97 4.63 0.52 9.88
N LEU A 98 4.51 0.91 11.15
CA LEU A 98 3.26 0.84 11.91
C LEU A 98 2.77 2.23 12.28
N GLU A 99 1.59 2.57 11.80
CA GLU A 99 1.00 3.89 11.96
C GLU A 99 -0.36 3.84 12.66
N LYS A 100 -0.69 4.89 13.41
CA LYS A 100 -2.01 4.99 14.08
C LYS A 100 -3.05 5.69 13.22
N LYS A 101 -2.59 6.50 12.28
CA LYS A 101 -3.47 7.42 11.54
C LYS A 101 -3.13 7.51 10.08
N LYS A 102 -1.88 7.82 9.72
CA LYS A 102 -1.46 8.10 8.35
C LYS A 102 -0.21 7.30 8.03
N ALA A 103 -0.30 6.39 7.07
CA ALA A 103 0.86 5.72 6.48
C ALA A 103 1.20 6.41 5.15
N ARG A 104 2.48 6.70 4.94
CA ARG A 104 2.95 7.43 3.77
C ARG A 104 4.06 6.65 3.08
N PHE A 105 4.00 6.61 1.77
CA PHE A 105 5.05 6.06 0.93
C PHE A 105 5.07 6.77 -0.42
N SER A 106 6.14 6.62 -1.17
CA SER A 106 6.21 7.08 -2.55
C SER A 106 6.67 5.96 -3.48
N TYR A 107 6.44 6.15 -4.77
CA TYR A 107 6.96 5.30 -5.84
C TYR A 107 7.11 6.12 -7.12
N ARG A 108 7.90 5.60 -8.06
CA ARG A 108 8.07 6.17 -9.39
C ARG A 108 6.98 5.67 -10.32
N LEU A 109 6.23 6.59 -10.91
CA LEU A 109 5.15 6.30 -11.83
C LEU A 109 5.67 5.56 -13.07
N PHE A 110 4.92 4.54 -13.49
CA PHE A 110 5.27 3.68 -14.62
C PHE A 110 4.02 3.31 -15.41
N SER A 111 4.20 2.71 -16.59
CA SER A 111 3.14 2.09 -17.36
C SER A 111 3.66 0.87 -18.09
N ILE A 112 2.86 -0.20 -18.13
CA ILE A 112 3.15 -1.41 -18.91
C ILE A 112 2.36 -1.44 -20.22
N VAL A 113 1.54 -0.42 -20.48
CA VAL A 113 0.65 -0.33 -21.63
C VAL A 113 1.21 0.69 -22.61
N ASN A 114 1.38 0.28 -23.86
CA ASN A 114 1.85 1.17 -24.92
C ASN A 114 0.72 2.08 -25.42
N SER A 115 0.37 3.08 -24.63
CA SER A 115 -0.69 4.03 -24.91
C SER A 115 -0.33 5.42 -24.40
N ARG A 116 -0.85 6.46 -25.06
CA ARG A 116 -0.60 7.87 -24.71
C ARG A 116 -1.31 8.31 -23.42
N ARG A 117 -2.37 7.62 -23.02
CA ARG A 117 -3.13 7.89 -21.79
C ARG A 117 -3.73 6.59 -21.29
N ASN A 118 -3.40 6.23 -20.05
CA ASN A 118 -3.90 5.02 -19.41
C ASN A 118 -4.48 5.36 -18.04
N SER A 119 -5.51 4.61 -17.66
CA SER A 119 -6.00 4.59 -16.28
C SER A 119 -5.35 3.42 -15.54
N ALA A 120 -5.01 3.67 -14.28
CA ALA A 120 -4.42 2.68 -13.39
C ALA A 120 -5.21 2.65 -12.09
N THR A 121 -5.48 1.45 -11.58
CA THR A 121 -6.15 1.24 -10.29
C THR A 121 -5.13 0.70 -9.31
N MET A 122 -5.08 1.29 -8.12
CA MET A 122 -4.22 0.84 -7.04
C MET A 122 -5.01 0.03 -6.03
N HIS A 123 -4.46 -1.11 -5.63
CA HIS A 123 -5.06 -2.06 -4.69
C HIS A 123 -4.20 -2.14 -3.45
N PHE A 124 -4.83 -2.08 -2.28
CA PHE A 124 -4.15 -2.13 -0.99
C PHE A 124 -4.69 -3.27 -0.13
N LYS A 125 -3.77 -3.92 0.57
CA LYS A 125 -4.05 -4.78 1.70
C LYS A 125 -3.38 -4.18 2.93
N LEU A 126 -4.17 -3.95 3.96
CA LEU A 126 -3.71 -3.37 5.23
C LEU A 126 -3.74 -4.44 6.32
N LYS A 127 -2.76 -4.39 7.22
CA LYS A 127 -2.70 -5.25 8.41
C LYS A 127 -2.96 -4.41 9.65
N LEU A 128 -3.80 -4.89 10.56
CA LEU A 128 -4.09 -4.21 11.82
C LEU A 128 -3.39 -4.91 12.98
N CYS A 129 -2.77 -4.13 13.86
CA CYS A 129 -1.94 -4.62 14.95
C CYS A 129 -2.36 -4.00 16.28
N ASN A 130 -2.65 -4.84 17.29
CA ASN A 130 -3.07 -4.42 18.64
C ASN A 130 -1.99 -3.74 19.49
N LYS A 131 -0.73 -3.79 19.04
CA LYS A 131 0.42 -3.19 19.71
C LYS A 131 1.30 -2.51 18.68
N LYS A 132 2.14 -1.58 19.13
CA LYS A 132 3.25 -1.02 18.34
C LYS A 132 4.41 -2.03 18.18
N ASP A 133 4.10 -3.32 18.26
CA ASP A 133 5.08 -4.38 18.15
C ASP A 133 5.14 -4.80 16.67
N LEU A 134 6.35 -4.80 16.14
CA LEU A 134 6.62 -5.19 14.76
C LEU A 134 6.36 -6.69 14.54
N SER A 135 6.22 -7.49 15.59
CA SER A 135 5.89 -8.93 15.49
C SER A 135 4.63 -9.25 14.68
N CYS A 136 3.75 -8.26 14.46
CA CYS A 136 2.60 -8.43 13.59
C CYS A 136 2.93 -8.31 12.09
N LEU A 137 4.07 -7.73 11.73
CA LEU A 137 4.55 -7.58 10.36
C LEU A 137 5.19 -8.86 9.88
N THR A 138 5.21 -9.06 8.56
CA THR A 138 5.81 -10.23 7.94
C THR A 138 7.33 -10.06 7.90
N SER A 139 7.79 -8.87 7.51
CA SER A 139 9.20 -8.48 7.51
C SER A 139 9.45 -7.47 8.65
N LEU A 140 10.42 -7.72 9.53
CA LEU A 140 10.61 -6.88 10.73
C LEU A 140 11.56 -5.72 10.48
N GLN A 141 12.47 -5.89 9.52
CA GLN A 141 13.47 -4.92 9.11
C GLN A 141 13.48 -4.74 7.59
N THR A 142 14.11 -3.66 7.12
CA THR A 142 14.22 -3.41 5.66
C THR A 142 15.21 -4.37 5.01
N GLU A 143 16.13 -4.88 5.80
CA GLU A 143 17.14 -5.89 5.49
C GLU A 143 16.53 -7.29 5.34
N ASP A 144 15.35 -7.54 5.92
CA ASP A 144 14.59 -8.78 5.73
C ASP A 144 13.89 -8.82 4.36
N CYS A 145 13.83 -7.68 3.67
CA CYS A 145 13.28 -7.60 2.33
C CYS A 145 14.28 -8.16 1.31
N PRO A 146 13.83 -8.98 0.35
CA PRO A 146 14.69 -9.53 -0.70
C PRO A 146 15.56 -8.44 -1.35
N GLU A 147 16.87 -8.66 -1.45
CA GLU A 147 17.78 -7.66 -2.07
C GLU A 147 17.37 -7.35 -3.51
N THR A 148 16.86 -8.37 -4.20
CA THR A 148 16.14 -8.27 -5.45
C THR A 148 14.64 -8.17 -5.15
N ASN A 149 14.14 -7.01 -4.70
CA ASN A 149 12.69 -6.70 -4.68
C ASN A 149 12.09 -6.58 -6.09
N VAL A 150 12.63 -7.35 -7.03
CA VAL A 150 12.04 -7.79 -8.28
C VAL A 150 11.09 -8.91 -7.83
N PHE A 151 9.89 -8.53 -7.42
CA PHE A 151 8.80 -9.51 -7.30
C PHE A 151 8.79 -10.30 -8.60
N ASP A 152 8.84 -11.63 -8.54
CA ASP A 152 9.02 -12.45 -9.74
C ASP A 152 7.93 -12.07 -10.76
N PHE A 153 8.32 -11.29 -11.79
CA PHE A 153 7.42 -10.80 -12.81
C PHE A 153 7.81 -11.52 -14.09
N SER A 154 7.00 -12.51 -14.44
CA SER A 154 7.00 -13.06 -15.77
C SER A 154 6.02 -12.22 -16.58
N ILE A 155 6.50 -11.52 -17.61
CA ILE A 155 5.64 -10.86 -18.60
C ILE A 155 4.71 -11.90 -19.26
N ASP A 156 5.08 -13.18 -19.17
CA ASP A 156 4.39 -14.32 -19.76
C ASP A 156 3.59 -15.14 -18.72
N GLY A 157 3.58 -14.76 -17.43
CA GLY A 157 2.82 -15.47 -16.39
C GLY A 157 3.27 -16.91 -16.09
N ASN A 158 4.49 -17.29 -16.44
CA ASN A 158 5.12 -18.58 -16.14
C ASN A 158 6.37 -18.44 -15.28
#